data_AF-A0A7S2AB36-F1
#
_entry.id   AF-A0A7S2AB36-F1
#
_cell.length_a   1.000
_cell.length_b   1.000
_cell.length_c   1.000
_cell.angle_alpha   90.00
_cell.angle_beta   90.00
_cell.angle_gamma   90.00
#
_symmetry.space_group_name_H-M   'P 1'
#
loop_
_entity.id
_entity.type
_entity.pdbx_description
1 polymer ?
#
loop_
_entity_poly.entity_id
_entity_poly.type
_entity_poly.pdbx_seq_one_letter_code
_entity_poly.pdbx_strand_id
1 'polypeptide(L)'
;AIMTVESIYKPDKSNEAKKVFGADDRAHPAVRYLWETAGDVYVGGKLQGLNLPPHYDFVDLRRTPGELRAEMAKHSWNKVVAFQTRNPMHRSHRELTVRASREQHANLLIHPVVGMTKPGDVDHYTRVRCYLEMISHYPPDMVIL
;
A
#
# COMPACT_ATOMS: atom_id res chain seq x y z
N ALA A 1 9.20 -18.31 0.40
CA ALA A 1 8.00 -19.17 0.35
C ALA A 1 8.28 -20.34 -0.58
N ILE A 2 7.50 -21.43 -0.48
CA ILE A 2 7.51 -22.54 -1.44
C ILE A 2 6.21 -22.45 -2.25
N MET A 3 6.27 -22.68 -3.57
CA MET A 3 5.09 -22.70 -4.45
C MET A 3 4.84 -24.11 -4.97
N THR A 4 3.62 -24.61 -4.82
CA THR A 4 3.16 -25.82 -5.51
C THR A 4 2.59 -25.39 -6.87
N VAL A 5 3.31 -25.67 -7.94
CA VAL A 5 2.92 -25.28 -9.31
C VAL A 5 1.69 -26.05 -9.76
N GLU A 6 0.66 -25.32 -10.18
CA GLU A 6 -0.61 -25.86 -10.68
C GLU A 6 -0.85 -25.49 -12.15
N SER A 7 -0.26 -24.38 -12.64
CA SER A 7 -0.39 -23.96 -14.04
C SER A 7 0.83 -23.20 -14.53
N ILE A 8 1.10 -23.32 -15.83
CA ILE A 8 2.13 -22.57 -16.56
C ILE A 8 1.49 -22.14 -17.87
N TYR A 9 1.39 -20.84 -18.12
CA TYR A 9 0.74 -20.31 -19.32
C TYR A 9 1.39 -19.02 -19.82
N LYS A 10 1.29 -18.79 -21.13
CA LYS A 10 1.71 -17.54 -21.77
C LYS A 10 0.49 -16.59 -21.82
N PRO A 11 0.48 -15.47 -21.08
CA PRO A 11 -0.62 -14.53 -21.13
C PRO A 11 -0.64 -13.73 -22.44
N ASP A 12 -1.82 -13.27 -22.84
CA ASP A 12 -1.94 -12.18 -23.81
C ASP A 12 -1.72 -10.84 -23.10
N LYS A 13 -0.47 -10.37 -23.12
CA LYS A 13 -0.07 -9.10 -22.50
C LYS A 13 -0.82 -7.89 -23.07
N SER A 14 -1.20 -7.91 -24.36
CA SER A 14 -1.95 -6.79 -24.97
C SER A 14 -3.38 -6.74 -24.44
N ASN A 15 -4.03 -7.91 -24.33
CA ASN A 15 -5.36 -8.00 -23.73
C ASN A 15 -5.33 -7.62 -22.24
N GLU A 16 -4.33 -8.08 -21.48
CA GLU A 16 -4.13 -7.69 -20.08
C GLU A 16 -3.98 -6.16 -19.94
N ALA A 17 -3.13 -5.54 -20.76
CA ALA A 17 -2.92 -4.10 -20.73
C ALA A 17 -4.22 -3.31 -20.95
N LYS A 18 -5.00 -3.68 -21.97
CA LYS A 18 -6.28 -3.02 -22.28
C LYS A 18 -7.33 -3.22 -21.19
N LYS A 19 -7.43 -4.44 -20.65
CA LYS A 19 -8.51 -4.80 -19.71
C LYS A 19 -8.22 -4.39 -18.28
N VAL A 20 -6.94 -4.37 -17.86
CA VAL A 20 -6.53 -4.07 -16.49
C VAL A 20 -6.03 -2.62 -16.36
N PHE A 21 -5.28 -2.12 -17.33
CA PHE A 21 -4.68 -0.77 -17.29
C PHE A 21 -5.37 0.23 -18.24
N GLY A 22 -6.44 -0.19 -18.91
CA GLY A 22 -7.30 0.64 -19.76
C GLY A 22 -6.84 0.80 -21.21
N ALA A 23 -5.53 0.73 -21.47
CA ALA A 23 -4.96 0.80 -22.81
C ALA A 23 -3.63 0.04 -22.90
N ASP A 24 -3.26 -0.41 -24.10
CA ASP A 24 -1.93 -0.96 -24.38
C ASP A 24 -0.96 0.14 -24.76
N ASP A 25 -0.82 1.13 -23.86
CA ASP A 25 0.06 2.29 -24.03
C ASP A 25 1.27 2.19 -23.09
N ARG A 26 2.47 2.06 -23.66
CA ARG A 26 3.73 1.95 -22.91
C ARG A 26 4.12 3.23 -22.16
N ALA A 27 3.45 4.36 -22.39
CA ALA A 27 3.60 5.53 -21.53
C ALA A 27 3.00 5.29 -20.12
N HIS A 28 2.04 4.37 -19.97
CA HIS A 28 1.50 4.00 -18.67
C HIS A 28 2.52 3.14 -17.89
N PRO A 29 2.90 3.50 -16.64
CA PRO A 29 3.96 2.82 -15.90
C PRO A 29 3.76 1.31 -15.74
N ALA A 30 2.52 0.86 -15.51
CA ALA A 30 2.21 -0.56 -15.35
C ALA A 30 2.28 -1.33 -16.69
N VAL A 31 1.88 -0.71 -17.81
CA VAL A 31 1.96 -1.33 -19.13
C VAL A 31 3.42 -1.45 -19.56
N ARG A 32 4.23 -0.41 -19.29
CA ARG A 32 5.67 -0.48 -19.49
C ARG A 32 6.30 -1.63 -18.72
N TYR A 33 5.97 -1.78 -17.43
CA TYR A 33 6.47 -2.88 -16.61
C TYR A 33 6.06 -4.26 -17.17
N LEU A 34 4.80 -4.40 -17.61
CA LEU A 34 4.29 -5.64 -18.22
C LEU A 34 5.09 -6.07 -19.46
N TRP A 35 5.50 -5.10 -20.29
CA TRP A 35 6.23 -5.37 -21.53
C TRP A 35 7.74 -5.48 -21.35
N GLU A 36 8.34 -4.68 -20.47
CA GLU A 36 9.80 -4.53 -20.38
C GLU A 36 10.44 -5.31 -19.22
N THR A 37 9.66 -5.64 -18.18
CA THR A 37 10.21 -6.30 -16.97
C THR A 37 9.54 -7.63 -16.67
N ALA A 38 8.21 -7.72 -16.83
CA ALA A 38 7.50 -8.96 -16.54
C ALA A 38 7.87 -10.07 -17.55
N GLY A 39 8.09 -11.29 -17.05
CA GLY A 39 8.38 -12.45 -17.89
C GLY A 39 7.23 -12.80 -18.85
N ASP A 40 7.52 -13.59 -19.88
CA ASP A 40 6.55 -13.99 -20.89
C ASP A 40 5.67 -15.17 -20.50
N VAL A 41 5.95 -15.81 -19.36
CA VAL A 41 5.22 -16.96 -18.86
C VAL A 41 4.82 -16.70 -17.42
N TYR A 42 3.55 -16.94 -17.11
CA TYR A 42 3.00 -16.88 -15.77
C TYR A 42 2.91 -18.28 -15.19
N VAL A 43 3.29 -18.39 -13.92
CA VAL A 43 3.26 -19.64 -13.16
C VAL A 43 2.27 -19.46 -12.02
N GLY A 44 1.18 -20.22 -12.07
CA GLY A 44 0.13 -20.22 -11.05
C GLY A 44 0.31 -21.39 -10.09
N GLY A 45 0.04 -21.16 -8.81
CA GLY A 45 0.16 -22.19 -7.79
C GLY A 45 -0.09 -21.67 -6.38
N LYS A 46 -0.34 -22.59 -5.45
CA LYS A 46 -0.50 -22.25 -4.02
C LYS A 46 0.84 -21.97 -3.38
N LEU A 47 0.88 -21.01 -2.46
CA LEU A 47 2.07 -20.65 -1.69
C LEU A 47 2.00 -21.20 -0.27
N GLN A 48 3.11 -21.77 0.20
CA GLN A 48 3.40 -22.03 1.60
C GLN A 48 4.40 -20.97 2.10
N GLY A 49 3.93 -20.12 3.01
CA GLY A 49 4.77 -19.11 3.66
C GLY A 49 5.89 -19.74 4.46
N LEU A 50 7.10 -19.16 4.37
CA LEU A 50 8.24 -19.56 5.22
C LEU A 50 8.57 -18.41 6.16
N ASN A 51 9.18 -17.36 5.60
CA ASN A 51 9.47 -16.11 6.28
C ASN A 51 8.95 -14.94 5.44
N LEU A 52 8.57 -13.85 6.10
CA LEU A 52 8.33 -12.58 5.42
C LEU A 52 9.65 -11.97 4.91
N PRO A 53 9.61 -11.13 3.87
CA PRO A 53 10.79 -10.36 3.46
C PRO A 53 11.35 -9.56 4.64
N PRO A 54 12.67 -9.62 4.91
CA PRO A 54 13.26 -8.85 5.98
C PRO A 54 13.23 -7.36 5.65
N HIS A 55 12.82 -6.55 6.62
CA HIS A 55 12.90 -5.10 6.58
C HIS A 55 13.70 -4.62 7.79
N TYR A 56 14.59 -3.66 7.59
CA TYR A 56 15.39 -3.05 8.66
C TYR A 56 14.96 -1.60 8.94
N ASP A 57 14.11 -1.05 8.07
CA ASP A 57 13.58 0.30 8.15
C ASP A 57 12.17 0.29 8.72
N PHE A 58 11.93 1.15 9.72
CA PHE A 58 10.59 1.41 10.28
C PHE A 58 9.81 0.15 10.66
N VAL A 59 10.49 -0.86 11.22
CA VAL A 59 9.90 -2.18 11.53
C VAL A 59 8.63 -2.07 12.38
N ASP A 60 8.60 -1.15 13.34
CA ASP A 60 7.44 -0.93 14.22
C ASP A 60 6.21 -0.34 13.51
N LEU A 61 6.40 0.25 12.32
CA LEU A 61 5.33 0.80 11.48
C LEU A 61 4.84 -0.21 10.43
N ARG A 62 5.57 -1.31 10.21
CA ARG A 62 5.23 -2.32 9.21
C ARG A 62 4.37 -3.41 9.83
N ARG A 63 3.08 -3.12 10.02
CA ARG A 63 2.13 -4.06 10.62
C ARG A 63 1.51 -4.98 9.58
N THR A 64 1.46 -6.28 9.88
CA THR A 64 0.61 -7.23 9.16
C THR A 64 -0.88 -6.92 9.40
N PRO A 65 -1.79 -7.43 8.56
CA PRO A 65 -3.22 -7.27 8.80
C PRO A 65 -3.68 -7.80 10.17
N GLY A 66 -3.03 -8.85 10.70
CA GLY A 66 -3.33 -9.38 12.04
C GLY A 66 -2.90 -8.44 13.15
N GLU A 67 -1.66 -7.93 13.08
CA GLU A 67 -1.13 -6.97 14.06
C GLU A 67 -1.90 -5.66 14.04
N LEU A 68 -2.27 -5.16 12.86
CA LEU A 68 -3.03 -3.92 12.73
C LEU A 68 -4.44 -4.04 13.33
N ARG A 69 -5.12 -5.17 13.12
CA ARG A 69 -6.42 -5.43 13.77
C ARG A 69 -6.28 -5.57 15.28
N ALA A 70 -5.22 -6.23 15.75
CA ALA A 70 -4.95 -6.34 17.19
C ALA A 70 -4.69 -4.95 17.81
N GLU A 71 -3.95 -4.09 17.12
CA GLU A 71 -3.71 -2.72 17.56
C GLU A 71 -5.02 -1.92 17.65
N MET A 72 -5.83 -1.92 16.58
CA MET A 72 -7.15 -1.27 16.59
C MET A 72 -8.05 -1.79 17.72
N ALA A 73 -8.01 -3.10 18.00
CA ALA A 73 -8.76 -3.70 19.11
C ALA A 73 -8.28 -3.21 20.49
N LYS A 74 -6.97 -3.05 20.71
CA LYS A 74 -6.43 -2.48 21.97
C LYS A 74 -6.95 -1.07 22.24
N HIS A 75 -7.12 -0.26 21.19
CA HIS A 75 -7.67 1.09 21.29
C HIS A 75 -9.21 1.11 21.27
N SER A 76 -9.88 -0.04 21.23
CA SER A 76 -11.35 -0.17 21.11
C SER A 76 -11.91 0.52 19.85
N TRP A 77 -11.15 0.51 18.74
CA TRP A 77 -11.58 1.10 17.48
C TRP A 77 -12.55 0.17 16.73
N ASN A 78 -13.81 0.59 16.63
CA ASN A 78 -14.87 -0.16 15.95
C ASN A 78 -15.14 0.31 14.51
N LYS A 79 -14.77 1.56 14.19
CA LYS A 79 -14.96 2.16 12.87
C LYS A 79 -13.71 2.92 12.48
N VAL A 80 -13.18 2.64 11.29
CA VAL A 80 -11.91 3.20 10.81
C VAL A 80 -12.05 3.67 9.37
N VAL A 81 -11.56 4.87 9.09
CA VAL A 81 -11.34 5.39 7.73
C VAL A 81 -9.86 5.23 7.41
N ALA A 82 -9.54 4.62 6.26
CA ALA A 82 -8.16 4.47 5.80
C ALA A 82 -7.82 5.52 4.74
N PHE A 83 -6.66 6.15 4.88
CA PHE A 83 -6.12 7.10 3.92
C PHE A 83 -4.88 6.51 3.22
N GLN A 84 -5.05 6.17 1.95
CA GLN A 84 -3.98 5.69 1.08
C GLN A 84 -3.19 6.88 0.52
N THR A 85 -1.86 6.84 0.65
CA THR A 85 -0.97 7.82 0.01
C THR A 85 0.36 7.22 -0.44
N ARG A 86 0.94 7.83 -1.46
CA ARG A 86 2.32 7.59 -1.90
C ARG A 86 3.17 8.87 -1.90
N ASN A 87 2.59 9.99 -1.48
CA ASN A 87 3.21 11.32 -1.47
C ASN A 87 3.31 11.85 -0.03
N PRO A 88 4.21 12.80 0.26
CA PRO A 88 4.19 13.53 1.52
C PRO A 88 2.80 14.13 1.79
N MET A 89 2.38 14.10 3.05
CA MET A 89 1.14 14.76 3.45
C MET A 89 1.38 16.25 3.67
N HIS A 90 0.34 17.04 3.39
CA HIS A 90 0.30 18.48 3.55
C HIS A 90 -0.98 18.84 4.30
N ARG A 91 -1.15 20.11 4.67
CA ARG A 91 -2.34 20.58 5.40
C ARG A 91 -3.67 20.16 4.75
N SER A 92 -3.76 20.20 3.42
CA SER A 92 -4.96 19.75 2.69
C SER A 92 -5.32 18.29 2.99
N HIS A 93 -4.33 17.40 3.01
CA HIS A 93 -4.50 15.97 3.33
C HIS A 93 -4.94 15.77 4.79
N ARG A 94 -4.40 16.57 5.71
CA ARG A 94 -4.84 16.58 7.11
C ARG A 94 -6.30 16.96 7.23
N GLU A 95 -6.70 18.09 6.63
CA GLU A 95 -8.09 18.55 6.68
C GLU A 95 -9.05 17.53 6.04
N LEU A 96 -8.66 16.94 4.91
CA LEU A 96 -9.45 15.90 4.24
C LEU A 96 -9.72 14.71 5.17
N THR A 97 -8.66 14.17 5.77
CA THR A 97 -8.75 12.96 6.59
C THR A 97 -9.48 13.21 7.91
N VAL A 98 -9.28 14.38 8.53
CA VAL A 98 -10.03 14.79 9.73
C VAL A 98 -11.53 14.95 9.41
N ARG A 99 -11.88 15.55 8.28
CA ARG A 99 -13.29 15.68 7.85
C ARG A 99 -13.93 14.32 7.63
N ALA A 100 -13.27 13.43 6.86
CA ALA A 100 -13.77 12.08 6.61
C ALA A 100 -13.98 11.28 7.91
N SER A 101 -13.03 11.37 8.84
CA SER A 101 -13.15 10.76 10.17
C SER A 101 -14.35 11.30 10.96
N ARG A 102 -14.55 12.63 10.98
CA ARG A 102 -15.67 13.27 11.69
C ARG A 102 -17.03 12.92 11.08
N GLU A 103 -17.15 13.03 9.76
CA GLU A 103 -18.39 12.69 9.03
C GLU A 103 -18.79 11.23 9.22
N GLN A 104 -17.80 10.34 9.36
CA GLN A 104 -18.05 8.93 9.58
C GLN A 104 -18.08 8.52 11.05
N HIS A 105 -17.82 9.43 12.00
CA HIS A 105 -17.62 9.09 13.41
C HIS A 105 -16.65 7.89 13.58
N ALA A 106 -15.50 7.98 12.91
CA ALA A 106 -14.54 6.88 12.78
C ALA A 106 -13.12 7.35 13.13
N ASN A 107 -12.29 6.44 13.63
CA ASN A 107 -10.86 6.70 13.80
C ASN A 107 -10.13 6.65 12.46
N LEU A 108 -8.88 7.10 12.42
CA LEU A 108 -8.15 7.27 11.18
C LEU A 108 -6.94 6.33 11.10
N LEU A 109 -6.85 5.59 10.00
CA LEU A 109 -5.64 4.87 9.61
C LEU A 109 -4.97 5.63 8.47
N ILE A 110 -3.79 6.20 8.70
CA ILE A 110 -2.94 6.71 7.62
C ILE A 110 -2.14 5.52 7.10
N HIS A 111 -2.38 5.07 5.88
CA HIS A 111 -1.80 3.83 5.35
C HIS A 111 -0.94 4.11 4.11
N PRO A 112 0.30 4.62 4.27
CA PRO A 112 1.13 4.99 3.15
C PRO A 112 1.79 3.77 2.50
N VAL A 113 1.96 3.80 1.18
CA VAL A 113 2.73 2.78 0.46
C VAL A 113 4.22 3.07 0.58
N VAL A 114 4.97 2.10 1.09
CA VAL A 114 6.44 2.12 1.18
C VAL A 114 7.11 1.07 0.28
N GLY A 115 6.32 0.38 -0.54
CA GLY A 115 6.80 -0.49 -1.63
C GLY A 115 7.07 0.29 -2.92
N MET A 116 6.96 -0.38 -4.07
CA MET A 116 7.08 0.29 -5.38
C MET A 116 5.96 1.31 -5.58
N THR A 117 6.34 2.56 -5.85
CA THR A 117 5.42 3.65 -6.22
C THR A 117 5.68 4.12 -7.64
N LYS A 118 5.15 5.29 -8.05
CA LYS A 118 5.37 5.80 -9.40
C LYS A 118 6.83 6.26 -9.54
N PRO A 119 7.51 5.98 -10.67
CA PRO A 119 8.84 6.53 -10.93
C PRO A 119 8.84 8.06 -10.80
N GLY A 120 9.81 8.58 -10.03
CA GLY A 120 9.94 10.01 -9.72
C GLY A 120 9.23 10.48 -8.45
N ASP A 121 8.50 9.61 -7.73
CA ASP A 121 7.98 9.94 -6.40
C ASP A 121 9.16 10.12 -5.39
N VAL A 122 8.93 10.94 -4.35
CA VAL A 122 9.89 11.15 -3.24
C VAL A 122 10.21 9.81 -2.56
N ASP A 123 11.47 9.63 -2.13
CA ASP A 123 11.92 8.41 -1.47
C ASP A 123 11.11 8.10 -0.20
N HIS A 124 10.94 6.82 0.11
CA HIS A 124 10.05 6.42 1.21
C HIS A 124 10.58 6.81 2.59
N TYR A 125 11.90 6.93 2.79
CA TYR A 125 12.45 7.37 4.08
C TYR A 125 12.05 8.81 4.38
N THR A 126 12.15 9.69 3.40
CA THR A 126 11.71 11.08 3.51
C THR A 126 10.21 11.14 3.73
N ARG A 127 9.42 10.38 2.96
CA ARG A 127 7.96 10.35 3.13
C ARG A 127 7.53 9.86 4.52
N VAL A 128 8.13 8.79 5.03
CA VAL A 128 7.82 8.26 6.36
C VAL A 128 8.14 9.28 7.46
N ARG A 129 9.26 9.98 7.37
CA ARG A 129 9.57 11.09 8.29
C ARG A 129 8.51 12.21 8.23
N CYS A 130 8.05 12.56 7.03
CA CYS A 130 6.95 13.53 6.89
C CYS A 130 5.64 13.03 7.50
N TYR A 131 5.33 11.73 7.42
CA TYR A 131 4.11 11.17 8.03
C TYR A 131 4.20 11.19 9.55
N LEU A 132 5.35 10.80 10.12
CA LEU A 132 5.59 10.86 11.56
C LEU A 132 5.42 12.28 12.10
N GLU A 133 5.99 13.28 11.42
CA GLU A 133 5.80 14.69 11.77
C GLU A 133 4.32 15.09 11.65
N MET A 134 3.66 14.74 10.55
CA MET A 134 2.26 15.10 10.30
C MET A 134 1.31 14.53 11.36
N ILE A 135 1.57 13.32 11.88
CA ILE A 135 0.74 12.68 12.90
C ILE A 135 0.74 13.47 14.21
N SER A 136 1.84 14.14 14.55
CA SER A 136 1.91 15.02 15.73
C SER A 136 0.90 16.16 15.69
N HIS A 137 0.36 16.48 14.51
CA HIS A 137 -0.67 17.50 14.32
C HIS A 137 -2.10 16.97 14.40
N TYR A 138 -2.32 15.68 14.66
CA TYR A 138 -3.65 15.14 14.92
C TYR A 138 -3.93 15.11 16.44
N PRO A 139 -5.20 15.13 16.87
CA PRO A 139 -5.55 14.82 18.25
C PRO A 139 -4.93 13.49 18.70
N PRO A 140 -4.49 13.38 19.96
CA PRO A 140 -4.03 12.12 20.53
C PRO A 140 -5.06 11.00 20.33
N ASP A 141 -4.58 9.77 20.14
CA ASP A 141 -5.38 8.55 20.01
C ASP A 141 -6.39 8.50 18.84
N MET A 142 -6.35 9.50 17.94
CA MET A 142 -7.23 9.54 16.76
C MET A 142 -6.65 8.74 15.57
N VAL A 143 -5.33 8.57 15.51
CA VAL A 143 -4.62 8.11 14.31
C VAL A 143 -3.66 6.95 14.59
N ILE A 144 -3.71 5.95 13.73
CA ILE A 144 -2.68 4.91 13.59
C ILE A 144 -2.01 5.10 12.21
N LEU A 145 -0.69 4.93 12.17
CA LEU A 145 0.14 4.84 10.95
C LEU A 145 0.43 3.39 10.59
#